data_AF-A0A163V5J4-F1
#
_entry.id   AF-A0A163V5J4-F1
#
_cell.length_a   1.000
_cell.length_b   1.000
_cell.length_c   1.000
_cell.angle_alpha   90.00
_cell.angle_beta   90.00
_cell.angle_gamma   90.00
#
_symmetry.space_group_name_H-M   'P 1'
#
loop_
_entity.id
_entity.type
_entity.pdbx_description
1 polymer ?
#
loop_
_entity_poly.entity_id
_entity_poly.type
_entity_poly.pdbx_seq_one_letter_code
_entity_poly.pdbx_strand_id
1 'polypeptide(L)'
;MRSIEPMMDFFLREKGEPIHIYDVQQLALVRDAADQLPETDDKMIRTAIPLHTGDLIDYRNERYMIVSQIDKNEQSYRGRMRICNFKIAFNFQGNVKWSDAIVEGKTFSIQTGNIISLPDGTIFVTLQENADTRDIQLNQRFYNTHQPFQVVGIDRTQTGIVKLSCKLDSKSLPYDDVENNIADRWRYHLDATQTEKRKKHLF
;
A
#
# COMPACT_ATOMS: atom_id res chain seq x y z
N MET A 1 8.19 -33.13 -13.20
CA MET A 1 8.51 -32.48 -11.92
C MET A 1 7.51 -32.98 -10.88
N ARG A 2 7.95 -33.48 -9.72
CA ARG A 2 7.00 -33.91 -8.67
C ARG A 2 6.28 -32.68 -8.11
N SER A 3 4.96 -32.72 -8.06
CA SER A 3 4.15 -31.65 -7.50
C SER A 3 4.45 -31.49 -6.00
N ILE A 4 4.55 -30.25 -5.52
CA ILE A 4 4.74 -29.97 -4.10
C ILE A 4 3.44 -30.19 -3.30
N GLU A 5 2.29 -30.15 -3.98
CA GLU A 5 0.97 -30.13 -3.35
C GLU A 5 0.77 -31.26 -2.33
N PRO A 6 1.00 -32.55 -2.65
CA PRO A 6 0.74 -33.65 -1.70
C PRO A 6 1.62 -33.63 -0.44
N MET A 7 2.67 -32.80 -0.43
CA MET A 7 3.62 -32.66 0.68
C MET A 7 3.55 -31.27 1.31
N MET A 8 2.53 -30.46 1.00
CA MET A 8 2.44 -29.07 1.47
C MET A 8 2.50 -28.98 2.99
N ASP A 9 1.73 -29.81 3.69
CA ASP A 9 1.73 -29.86 5.17
C ASP A 9 3.10 -30.23 5.75
N PHE A 10 3.81 -31.14 5.09
CA PHE A 10 5.17 -31.52 5.49
C PHE A 10 6.13 -30.34 5.31
N PHE A 11 6.09 -29.65 4.15
CA PHE A 11 6.95 -28.50 3.93
C PHE A 11 6.65 -27.34 4.87
N LEU A 12 5.38 -27.05 5.14
CA LEU A 12 5.00 -26.03 6.12
C LEU A 12 5.49 -26.38 7.53
N ARG A 13 5.43 -27.65 7.93
CA ARG A 13 5.94 -28.10 9.23
C ARG A 13 7.46 -27.96 9.34
N GLU A 14 8.19 -28.35 8.30
CA GLU A 14 9.66 -28.44 8.34
C GLU A 14 10.36 -27.13 7.97
N LYS A 15 9.74 -26.30 7.14
CA LYS A 15 10.33 -25.09 6.52
C LYS A 15 9.42 -23.87 6.57
N GLY A 16 8.21 -23.99 7.12
CA GLY A 16 7.31 -22.86 7.25
C GLY A 16 7.86 -21.82 8.22
N GLU A 17 7.73 -20.57 7.82
CA GLU A 17 8.02 -19.42 8.66
C GLU A 17 6.72 -18.81 9.18
N PRO A 18 6.72 -18.30 10.43
CA PRO A 18 5.54 -17.63 10.97
C PRO A 18 5.28 -16.32 10.23
N ILE A 19 4.03 -16.12 9.84
CA ILE A 19 3.48 -14.89 9.30
C ILE A 19 2.20 -14.52 10.05
N HIS A 20 1.78 -13.27 9.98
CA HIS A 20 0.43 -12.88 10.41
C HIS A 20 -0.34 -12.31 9.23
N ILE A 21 -1.56 -12.78 9.05
CA ILE A 21 -2.54 -12.22 8.12
C ILE A 21 -3.76 -11.85 8.94
N TYR A 22 -4.15 -10.58 8.94
CA TYR A 22 -5.26 -10.08 9.76
C TYR A 22 -5.12 -10.47 11.26
N ASP A 23 -3.92 -10.31 11.82
CA ASP A 23 -3.56 -10.67 13.20
C ASP A 23 -3.65 -12.17 13.55
N VAL A 24 -3.92 -13.05 12.56
CA VAL A 24 -3.92 -14.50 12.75
C VAL A 24 -2.57 -15.06 12.33
N GLN A 25 -1.86 -15.68 13.29
CA GLN A 25 -0.57 -16.34 13.04
C GLN A 25 -0.74 -17.62 12.21
N GLN A 26 0.06 -17.75 11.16
CA GLN A 26 0.05 -18.88 10.23
C GLN A 26 1.47 -19.25 9.79
N LEU A 27 1.63 -20.42 9.16
CA LEU A 27 2.90 -20.83 8.55
C LEU A 27 2.84 -20.61 7.05
N ALA A 28 3.94 -20.09 6.50
CA ALA A 28 4.10 -19.92 5.07
C ALA A 28 5.51 -20.30 4.61
N LEU A 29 5.63 -20.78 3.38
CA LEU A 29 6.91 -20.87 2.70
C LEU A 29 7.21 -19.52 2.07
N VAL A 30 8.26 -18.85 2.54
CA VAL A 30 8.67 -17.53 2.04
C VAL A 30 10.07 -17.65 1.44
N ARG A 31 10.26 -17.07 0.26
CA ARG A 31 11.58 -16.95 -0.38
C ARG A 31 11.66 -15.66 -1.16
N ASP A 32 12.87 -15.19 -1.44
CA ASP A 32 13.06 -14.01 -2.28
C ASP A 32 12.56 -14.29 -3.72
N ALA A 33 11.99 -13.26 -4.34
CA ALA A 33 11.41 -13.35 -5.67
C ALA A 33 12.44 -13.24 -6.80
N ALA A 34 13.66 -12.77 -6.49
CA ALA A 34 14.78 -12.69 -7.42
C ALA A 34 16.01 -13.34 -6.80
N ASP A 35 16.84 -13.98 -7.64
CA ASP A 35 18.09 -14.62 -7.22
C ASP A 35 19.23 -13.59 -7.01
N GLN A 36 19.06 -12.37 -7.52
CA GLN A 36 19.95 -11.22 -7.35
C GLN A 36 19.32 -10.20 -6.40
N LEU A 37 20.14 -9.40 -5.73
CA LEU A 37 19.72 -8.32 -4.84
C LEU A 37 18.91 -7.26 -5.63
N PRO A 38 17.57 -7.24 -5.51
CA PRO A 38 16.74 -6.31 -6.25
C PRO A 38 16.65 -4.96 -5.53
N GLU A 39 16.30 -3.89 -6.26
CA GLU A 39 16.01 -2.58 -5.64
C GLU A 39 14.75 -2.62 -4.74
N THR A 40 13.85 -3.58 -4.99
CA THR A 40 12.60 -3.78 -4.25
C THR A 40 12.61 -5.09 -3.49
N ASP A 41 12.24 -5.10 -2.20
CA ASP A 41 12.12 -6.34 -1.43
C ASP A 41 10.82 -7.07 -1.75
N ASP A 42 10.90 -7.92 -2.76
CA ASP A 42 9.82 -8.78 -3.22
C ASP A 42 10.08 -10.22 -2.83
N LYS A 43 9.03 -10.87 -2.29
CA LYS A 43 9.09 -12.25 -1.84
C LYS A 43 7.99 -13.07 -2.50
N MET A 44 8.31 -14.31 -2.84
CA MET A 44 7.30 -15.32 -3.15
C MET A 44 6.82 -15.94 -1.84
N ILE A 45 5.51 -16.01 -1.68
CA ILE A 45 4.85 -16.59 -0.51
C ILE A 45 3.95 -17.74 -0.97
N ARG A 46 3.95 -18.84 -0.20
CA ARG A 46 3.02 -19.96 -0.39
C ARG A 46 2.41 -20.39 0.94
N THR A 47 1.10 -20.53 0.98
CA THR A 47 0.31 -20.87 2.17
C THR A 47 -0.67 -22.00 1.87
N ALA A 48 -1.10 -22.75 2.89
CA ALA A 48 -2.21 -23.70 2.77
C ALA A 48 -3.58 -23.01 2.85
N ILE A 49 -3.62 -21.80 3.40
CA ILE A 49 -4.82 -20.98 3.53
C ILE A 49 -4.97 -19.97 2.38
N PRO A 50 -6.20 -19.52 2.09
CA PRO A 50 -6.44 -18.55 1.02
C PRO A 50 -5.63 -17.27 1.19
N LEU A 51 -5.05 -16.82 0.08
CA LEU A 51 -4.48 -15.48 -0.09
C LEU A 51 -5.30 -14.71 -1.12
N HIS A 52 -5.29 -13.39 -1.01
CA HIS A 52 -5.87 -12.47 -1.97
C HIS A 52 -4.87 -11.34 -2.27
N THR A 53 -4.93 -10.82 -3.50
CA THR A 53 -4.26 -9.55 -3.82
C THR A 53 -4.71 -8.47 -2.84
N GLY A 54 -3.77 -7.70 -2.30
CA GLY A 54 -4.04 -6.66 -1.31
C GLY A 54 -3.99 -7.13 0.14
N ASP A 55 -3.90 -8.44 0.42
CA ASP A 55 -3.68 -8.90 1.80
C ASP A 55 -2.38 -8.31 2.36
N LEU A 56 -2.46 -7.79 3.58
CA LEU A 56 -1.31 -7.32 4.35
C LEU A 56 -0.75 -8.48 5.17
N ILE A 57 0.55 -8.71 5.07
CA ILE A 57 1.27 -9.82 5.68
C ILE A 57 2.38 -9.27 6.57
N ASP A 58 2.31 -9.54 7.86
CA ASP A 58 3.42 -9.23 8.77
C ASP A 58 4.40 -10.41 8.80
N TYR A 59 5.65 -10.14 8.41
CA TYR A 59 6.71 -11.13 8.28
C TYR A 59 8.06 -10.53 8.67
N ARG A 60 8.78 -11.16 9.60
CA ARG A 60 10.10 -10.73 10.10
C ARG A 60 10.15 -9.25 10.53
N ASN A 61 9.13 -8.79 11.25
CA ASN A 61 8.94 -7.42 11.74
C ASN A 61 8.68 -6.37 10.66
N GLU A 62 8.51 -6.79 9.41
CA GLU A 62 8.16 -5.92 8.30
C GLU A 62 6.75 -6.24 7.80
N ARG A 63 6.11 -5.24 7.21
CA ARG A 63 4.77 -5.37 6.62
C ARG A 63 4.86 -5.45 5.12
N TYR A 64 4.30 -6.51 4.54
CA TYR A 64 4.22 -6.74 3.11
C TYR A 64 2.78 -6.67 2.62
N MET A 65 2.58 -6.41 1.33
CA MET A 65 1.30 -6.50 0.66
C MET A 65 1.39 -7.50 -0.50
N ILE A 66 0.38 -8.34 -0.68
CA ILE A 66 0.27 -9.19 -1.88
C ILE A 66 -0.04 -8.30 -3.09
N VAL A 67 0.86 -8.28 -4.07
CA VAL A 67 0.74 -7.42 -5.26
C VAL A 67 0.44 -8.18 -6.55
N SER A 68 0.61 -9.50 -6.55
CA SER A 68 0.28 -10.34 -7.71
C SER A 68 -1.13 -10.92 -7.63
N GLN A 69 -1.62 -11.41 -8.76
CA GLN A 69 -2.68 -12.43 -8.76
C GLN A 69 -2.22 -13.66 -7.96
N ILE A 70 -3.20 -14.39 -7.44
CA ILE A 70 -2.97 -15.59 -6.65
C ILE A 70 -3.07 -16.82 -7.54
N ASP A 71 -2.00 -17.60 -7.55
CA ASP A 71 -1.94 -18.92 -8.16
C ASP A 71 -2.46 -19.95 -7.15
N LYS A 72 -3.73 -20.34 -7.31
CA LYS A 72 -4.38 -21.35 -6.49
C LYS A 72 -4.14 -22.74 -7.08
N ASN A 73 -3.48 -23.58 -6.31
CA ASN A 73 -3.31 -25.01 -6.58
C ASN A 73 -4.25 -25.84 -5.68
N GLU A 74 -4.18 -27.17 -5.77
CA GLU A 74 -5.07 -28.08 -5.03
C GLU A 74 -5.01 -27.90 -3.51
N GLN A 75 -3.81 -27.69 -2.95
CA GLN A 75 -3.59 -27.61 -1.50
C GLN A 75 -2.89 -26.32 -1.07
N SER A 76 -2.63 -25.39 -1.99
CA SER A 76 -1.86 -24.20 -1.68
C SER A 76 -2.24 -22.98 -2.52
N TYR A 77 -1.93 -21.83 -1.96
CA TYR A 77 -2.08 -20.53 -2.57
C TYR A 77 -0.71 -19.90 -2.67
N ARG A 78 -0.34 -19.42 -3.86
CA ARG A 78 0.95 -18.80 -4.12
C ARG A 78 0.75 -17.37 -4.62
N GLY A 79 1.51 -16.45 -4.06
CA GLY A 79 1.52 -15.06 -4.46
C GLY A 79 2.91 -14.44 -4.41
N ARG A 80 3.02 -13.21 -4.89
CA ARG A 80 4.15 -12.31 -4.69
C ARG A 80 3.72 -11.21 -3.73
N MET A 81 4.49 -11.02 -2.68
CA MET A 81 4.33 -9.91 -1.76
C MET A 81 5.50 -8.93 -1.88
N ARG A 82 5.24 -7.66 -1.60
CA ARG A 82 6.21 -6.56 -1.64
C ARG A 82 6.13 -5.75 -0.35
N ILE A 83 7.27 -5.33 0.17
CA ILE A 83 7.33 -4.55 1.41
C ILE A 83 6.58 -3.21 1.26
N CYS A 84 5.80 -2.86 2.28
CA CYS A 84 5.22 -1.53 2.44
C CYS A 84 6.30 -0.60 2.98
N ASN A 85 6.99 0.11 2.10
CA ASN A 85 8.13 0.95 2.44
C ASN A 85 7.75 2.30 3.08
N PHE A 86 6.46 2.67 3.06
CA PHE A 86 5.98 3.88 3.71
C PHE A 86 4.60 3.70 4.32
N LYS A 87 4.29 4.60 5.26
CA LYS A 87 2.95 4.83 5.76
C LYS A 87 2.54 6.25 5.37
N ILE A 88 1.42 6.40 4.68
CA ILE A 88 0.94 7.70 4.18
C ILE A 88 -0.44 8.01 4.75
N ALA A 89 -0.74 9.30 4.87
CA ALA A 89 -2.00 9.77 5.42
C ALA A 89 -2.82 10.56 4.39
N PHE A 90 -4.09 10.20 4.26
CA PHE A 90 -5.08 11.00 3.53
C PHE A 90 -6.05 11.65 4.52
N ASN A 91 -6.45 12.88 4.23
CA ASN A 91 -7.45 13.61 5.01
C ASN A 91 -8.81 13.59 4.31
N PHE A 92 -9.75 12.83 4.86
CA PHE A 92 -11.13 12.77 4.41
C PHE A 92 -11.98 13.74 5.22
N GLN A 93 -11.98 15.01 4.81
CA GLN A 93 -12.81 16.06 5.42
C GLN A 93 -12.62 16.24 6.93
N GLY A 94 -11.38 16.18 7.40
CA GLY A 94 -10.99 16.25 8.82
C GLY A 94 -10.71 14.88 9.44
N ASN A 95 -11.15 13.79 8.82
CA ASN A 95 -10.85 12.44 9.25
C ASN A 95 -9.56 11.94 8.57
N VAL A 96 -8.45 11.99 9.30
CA VAL A 96 -7.15 11.52 8.79
C VAL A 96 -7.04 10.02 8.95
N LYS A 97 -6.75 9.33 7.84
CA LYS A 97 -6.56 7.89 7.79
C LYS A 97 -5.16 7.57 7.30
N TRP A 98 -4.47 6.72 8.05
CA TRP A 98 -3.15 6.22 7.69
C TRP A 98 -3.28 4.88 6.97
N SER A 99 -2.45 4.65 5.97
CA SER A 99 -2.39 3.40 5.24
C SER A 99 -0.95 3.01 4.95
N ASP A 100 -0.66 1.73 5.12
CA ASP A 100 0.60 1.12 4.67
C ASP A 100 0.62 1.11 3.15
N ALA A 101 1.75 1.53 2.57
CA ALA A 101 1.87 1.85 1.16
C ALA A 101 3.18 1.34 0.58
N ILE A 102 3.11 0.97 -0.70
CA ILE A 102 4.27 0.76 -1.55
C ILE A 102 4.42 2.01 -2.39
N VAL A 103 5.50 2.76 -2.20
CA VAL A 103 5.80 3.99 -2.96
C VAL A 103 7.03 3.76 -3.85
N GLU A 104 6.87 4.02 -5.14
CA GLU A 104 7.89 3.78 -6.17
C GLU A 104 8.13 5.05 -7.01
N GLY A 105 9.37 5.53 -7.06
CA GLY A 105 9.78 6.63 -7.95
C GLY A 105 10.28 6.16 -9.33
N LYS A 106 10.41 4.84 -9.52
CA LYS A 106 10.78 4.17 -10.78
C LYS A 106 9.96 2.89 -10.88
N THR A 107 9.52 2.54 -12.08
CA THR A 107 8.79 1.28 -12.30
C THR A 107 9.66 0.28 -13.04
N PHE A 108 9.78 -0.93 -12.49
CA PHE A 108 10.53 -2.03 -13.10
C PHE A 108 9.57 -2.98 -13.83
N SER A 109 9.69 -3.12 -15.15
CA SER A 109 8.95 -4.16 -15.88
C SER A 109 9.69 -5.48 -15.79
N ILE A 110 9.19 -6.38 -14.94
CA ILE A 110 9.77 -7.72 -14.72
C ILE A 110 9.62 -8.60 -15.98
N GLN A 111 8.66 -8.30 -16.85
CA GLN A 111 8.45 -9.05 -18.10
C GLN A 111 9.46 -8.68 -19.20
N THR A 112 10.03 -7.48 -19.17
CA THR A 112 10.88 -6.97 -20.26
C THR A 112 12.32 -6.69 -19.83
N GLY A 113 12.63 -6.75 -18.53
CA GLY A 113 13.93 -6.36 -17.99
C GLY A 113 14.22 -4.86 -18.11
N ASN A 114 13.21 -4.05 -18.44
CA ASN A 114 13.36 -2.62 -18.68
C ASN A 114 12.96 -1.82 -17.43
N ILE A 115 13.84 -0.90 -17.03
CA ILE A 115 13.54 0.15 -16.04
C ILE A 115 12.84 1.29 -16.79
N ILE A 116 11.58 1.54 -16.46
CA ILE A 116 10.90 2.76 -16.89
C ILE A 116 11.11 3.78 -15.79
N SER A 117 12.02 4.73 -16.03
CA SER A 117 12.16 5.90 -15.16
C SER A 117 10.95 6.80 -15.36
N LEU A 118 10.36 7.25 -14.25
CA LEU A 118 9.31 8.26 -14.31
C LEU A 118 9.93 9.65 -14.50
N PRO A 119 9.16 10.62 -15.02
CA PRO A 119 9.58 12.02 -14.99
C PRO A 119 9.86 12.46 -13.56
N ASP A 120 10.85 13.33 -13.38
CA ASP A 120 11.23 13.86 -12.07
C ASP A 120 10.02 14.40 -11.30
N GLY A 121 9.93 14.01 -10.03
CA GLY A 121 8.81 14.38 -9.16
C GLY A 121 7.53 13.55 -9.36
N THR A 122 7.54 12.48 -10.15
CA THR A 122 6.41 11.53 -10.24
C THR A 122 6.69 10.27 -9.42
N ILE A 123 5.70 9.81 -8.68
CA ILE A 123 5.73 8.54 -7.94
C ILE A 123 4.47 7.73 -8.21
N PHE A 124 4.57 6.41 -8.13
CA PHE A 124 3.42 5.53 -7.99
C PHE A 124 3.26 5.08 -6.55
N VAL A 125 2.01 4.95 -6.14
CA VAL A 125 1.65 4.44 -4.82
C VAL A 125 0.69 3.28 -5.00
N THR A 126 0.97 2.15 -4.36
CA THR A 126 0.03 1.03 -4.24
C THR A 126 -0.46 0.92 -2.80
N LEU A 127 -1.77 0.85 -2.64
CA LEU A 127 -2.48 0.72 -1.36
C LEU A 127 -3.39 -0.52 -1.40
N GLN A 128 -3.66 -1.08 -0.23
CA GLN A 128 -4.74 -2.06 -0.08
C GLN A 128 -6.07 -1.39 -0.41
N GLU A 129 -6.93 -2.08 -1.17
CA GLU A 129 -8.30 -1.64 -1.42
C GLU A 129 -9.17 -1.91 -0.19
N ASN A 130 -9.68 -0.85 0.44
CA ASN A 130 -10.61 -0.90 1.56
C ASN A 130 -11.60 0.27 1.51
N ALA A 131 -12.44 0.44 2.53
CA ALA A 131 -13.46 1.49 2.54
C ALA A 131 -12.85 2.90 2.40
N ASP A 132 -11.75 3.18 3.10
CA ASP A 132 -11.11 4.50 3.09
C ASP A 132 -10.34 4.74 1.76
N THR A 133 -9.56 3.77 1.30
CA THR A 133 -8.73 3.95 0.09
C THR A 133 -9.54 4.01 -1.21
N ARG A 134 -10.76 3.43 -1.22
CA ARG A 134 -11.73 3.58 -2.32
C ARG A 134 -12.29 4.99 -2.43
N ASP A 135 -12.26 5.76 -1.37
CA ASP A 135 -12.77 7.14 -1.34
C ASP A 135 -11.67 8.16 -1.67
N ILE A 136 -10.44 7.72 -1.97
CA ILE A 136 -9.39 8.59 -2.47
C ILE A 136 -9.80 9.17 -3.82
N GLN A 137 -9.69 10.50 -3.94
CA GLN A 137 -10.10 11.27 -5.11
C GLN A 137 -8.89 11.92 -5.80
N LEU A 138 -9.06 12.25 -7.08
CA LEU A 138 -8.11 13.09 -7.80
C LEU A 138 -7.92 14.43 -7.06
N ASN A 139 -6.72 14.99 -7.16
CA ASN A 139 -6.28 16.21 -6.50
C ASN A 139 -6.14 16.13 -4.97
N GLN A 140 -6.52 15.02 -4.33
CA GLN A 140 -6.15 14.80 -2.94
C GLN A 140 -4.63 14.69 -2.79
N ARG A 141 -4.16 15.06 -1.61
CA ARG A 141 -2.74 15.19 -1.32
C ARG A 141 -2.37 14.37 -0.10
N PHE A 142 -1.12 13.95 -0.06
CA PHE A 142 -0.50 13.28 1.07
C PHE A 142 0.98 13.69 1.13
N TYR A 143 1.64 13.47 2.26
CA TYR A 143 3.08 13.65 2.36
C TYR A 143 3.81 12.30 2.21
N ASN A 144 4.95 12.35 1.55
CA ASN A 144 5.96 11.33 1.58
C ASN A 144 7.32 12.02 1.70
N THR A 145 8.20 11.54 2.60
CA THR A 145 9.54 12.11 2.81
C THR A 145 9.58 13.65 2.96
N HIS A 146 8.64 14.21 3.74
CA HIS A 146 8.48 15.66 3.99
C HIS A 146 8.12 16.51 2.76
N GLN A 147 7.71 15.89 1.65
CA GLN A 147 7.21 16.55 0.45
C GLN A 147 5.76 16.16 0.20
N PRO A 148 4.88 17.11 -0.17
CA PRO A 148 3.52 16.79 -0.54
C PRO A 148 3.47 16.27 -1.98
N PHE A 149 2.63 15.27 -2.20
CA PHE A 149 2.31 14.72 -3.51
C PHE A 149 0.80 14.81 -3.74
N GLN A 150 0.42 15.14 -4.97
CA GLN A 150 -0.96 15.20 -5.41
C GLN A 150 -1.30 14.00 -6.28
N VAL A 151 -2.44 13.37 -6.01
CA VAL A 151 -3.00 12.29 -6.83
C VAL A 151 -3.50 12.84 -8.17
N VAL A 152 -2.93 12.35 -9.27
CA VAL A 152 -3.28 12.76 -10.65
C VAL A 152 -3.86 11.62 -11.49
N GLY A 153 -3.71 10.37 -11.05
CA GLY A 153 -4.31 9.20 -11.66
C GLY A 153 -4.66 8.16 -10.61
N ILE A 154 -5.74 7.42 -10.86
CA ILE A 154 -6.21 6.34 -9.99
C ILE A 154 -6.55 5.15 -10.87
N ASP A 155 -5.92 4.02 -10.60
CA ASP A 155 -6.18 2.73 -11.24
C ASP A 155 -6.72 1.74 -10.20
N ARG A 156 -7.88 1.15 -10.52
CA ARG A 156 -8.60 0.16 -9.71
C ARG A 156 -8.90 -1.10 -10.52
N THR A 157 -8.19 -1.31 -11.62
CA THR A 157 -8.41 -2.46 -12.51
C THR A 157 -8.01 -3.79 -11.87
N GLN A 158 -7.10 -3.76 -10.90
CA GLN A 158 -6.68 -4.94 -10.15
C GLN A 158 -7.39 -4.98 -8.79
N THR A 159 -8.37 -5.87 -8.65
CA THR A 159 -9.11 -6.07 -7.39
C THR A 159 -8.18 -6.34 -6.21
N GLY A 160 -8.47 -5.70 -5.07
CA GLY A 160 -7.73 -5.84 -3.82
C GLY A 160 -6.68 -4.75 -3.59
N ILE A 161 -6.29 -4.01 -4.63
CA ILE A 161 -5.37 -2.87 -4.50
C ILE A 161 -5.84 -1.65 -5.28
N VAL A 162 -5.44 -0.47 -4.81
CA VAL A 162 -5.61 0.80 -5.51
C VAL A 162 -4.23 1.34 -5.87
N LYS A 163 -4.02 1.68 -7.14
CA LYS A 163 -2.78 2.26 -7.64
C LYS A 163 -2.99 3.73 -7.94
N LEU A 164 -2.10 4.58 -7.45
CA LEU A 164 -2.17 6.03 -7.62
C LEU A 164 -0.95 6.49 -8.41
N SER A 165 -1.19 7.30 -9.44
CA SER A 165 -0.15 8.10 -10.08
C SER A 165 -0.13 9.46 -9.38
N CYS A 166 1.02 9.86 -8.85
CA CYS A 166 1.14 11.08 -8.06
C CYS A 166 2.28 11.95 -8.58
N LYS A 167 2.12 13.27 -8.49
CA LYS A 167 3.17 14.25 -8.80
C LYS A 167 3.49 15.10 -7.58
N LEU A 168 4.72 15.58 -7.50
CA LEU A 168 5.15 16.53 -6.49
C LEU A 168 4.26 17.77 -6.51
N ASP A 169 3.87 18.23 -5.33
CA ASP A 169 3.07 19.43 -5.14
C ASP A 169 3.81 20.44 -4.22
N SER A 170 3.22 21.61 -4.03
CA SER A 170 3.72 22.63 -3.12
C SER A 170 3.10 22.50 -1.72
N LYS A 171 3.92 22.76 -0.69
CA LYS A 171 3.44 22.82 0.70
C LYS A 171 2.42 23.94 0.86
N SER A 172 1.30 23.62 1.48
CA SER A 172 0.31 24.61 1.89
C SER A 172 0.44 24.87 3.39
N LEU A 173 1.36 25.75 3.78
CA LEU A 173 1.59 26.08 5.20
C LEU A 173 0.34 26.42 6.03
N PRO A 174 -0.72 27.09 5.52
CA PRO A 174 -1.91 27.33 6.33
C PRO A 174 -2.78 26.09 6.56
N TYR A 175 -2.65 25.04 5.73
CA TYR A 175 -3.55 23.88 5.76
C TYR A 175 -2.84 22.56 6.10
N ASP A 176 -1.56 22.45 5.80
CA ASP A 176 -0.77 21.25 6.03
C ASP A 176 -0.24 21.21 7.45
N ASP A 177 -0.16 20.00 8.01
CA ASP A 177 0.60 19.70 9.21
C ASP A 177 1.93 19.07 8.77
N VAL A 178 2.90 19.94 8.51
CA VAL A 178 4.23 19.57 7.98
C VAL A 178 5.03 18.74 8.99
N GLU A 179 4.85 18.99 10.29
CA GLU A 179 5.53 18.27 11.37
C GLU A 179 5.09 16.81 11.40
N ASN A 180 3.79 16.55 11.24
CA ASN A 180 3.22 15.20 11.26
C ASN A 180 3.08 14.56 9.87
N ASN A 181 3.56 15.19 8.79
CA ASN A 181 3.43 14.72 7.41
C ASN A 181 1.96 14.47 7.00
N ILE A 182 1.06 15.43 7.27
CA ILE A 182 -0.35 15.33 6.90
C ILE A 182 -0.74 16.54 6.03
N ALA A 183 -1.12 16.28 4.79
CA ALA A 183 -1.64 17.31 3.90
C ALA A 183 -3.07 17.71 4.31
N ASP A 184 -3.41 19.00 4.12
CA ASP A 184 -4.76 19.53 4.33
C ASP A 184 -5.37 19.30 5.73
N ARG A 185 -4.56 19.00 6.76
CA ARG A 185 -5.00 18.75 8.15
C ARG A 185 -5.92 19.86 8.68
N TRP A 186 -5.53 21.13 8.50
CA TRP A 186 -6.21 22.30 9.05
C TRP A 186 -7.35 22.83 8.18
N ARG A 187 -7.46 22.34 6.94
CA ARG A 187 -8.44 22.83 5.96
C ARG A 187 -9.88 22.72 6.45
N TYR A 188 -10.21 21.66 7.19
CA TYR A 188 -11.57 21.37 7.66
C TYR A 188 -11.86 21.84 9.09
N HIS A 189 -10.86 22.40 9.79
CA HIS A 189 -11.06 23.03 11.10
C HIS A 189 -11.64 24.46 10.99
N LEU A 190 -11.53 25.09 9.81
CA LEU A 190 -11.96 26.46 9.56
C LEU A 190 -13.46 26.61 9.18
N ASP A 191 -14.10 25.55 8.69
CA ASP A 191 -15.53 25.61 8.29
C ASP A 191 -16.48 25.49 9.49
N ALA A 192 -16.07 24.81 10.56
CA ALA A 192 -16.84 24.73 11.80
C ALA A 192 -16.94 26.10 12.50
N THR A 193 -15.87 26.88 12.49
CA THR A 193 -15.81 28.19 13.16
C THR A 193 -16.52 29.31 12.39
N GLN A 194 -16.62 29.23 11.06
CA GLN A 194 -17.39 30.22 10.28
C GLN A 194 -18.91 29.99 10.37
N THR A 195 -19.34 28.74 10.48
CA THR A 195 -20.76 28.40 10.63
C THR A 195 -21.34 28.88 11.96
N GLU A 196 -20.56 28.86 13.05
CA GLU A 196 -20.96 29.43 14.35
C GLU A 196 -21.00 30.96 14.36
N LYS A 197 -20.07 31.64 13.66
CA LYS A 197 -20.07 33.10 13.57
C LYS A 197 -21.29 33.65 12.81
N ARG A 198 -21.80 32.94 11.80
CA ARG A 198 -23.04 33.33 11.10
C ARG A 198 -24.31 33.18 11.95
N LYS A 199 -24.35 32.22 12.88
CA LYS A 199 -25.49 32.06 13.81
C LYS A 199 -25.53 33.13 14.91
N LYS A 200 -24.39 33.70 15.30
CA LYS A 200 -24.30 34.79 16.30
C LYS A 200 -24.57 36.20 15.76
N HIS A 201 -24.92 36.34 14.48
CA HIS A 201 -25.34 37.62 13.88
C HIS A 201 -26.84 37.62 13.48
N LEU A 202 -27.58 36.60 13.89
CA LEU A 202 -29.03 36.47 13.68
C LEU A 202 -29.84 36.49 14.99
N PHE A 203 -29.23 36.91 16.10
CA PHE A 203 -29.90 37.19 17.37
C PHE A 203 -29.36 38.47 17.97
#